data_AF-A0A0F3R646-F1
#
_entry.id   AF-A0A0F3R646-F1
#
_cell.length_a   1.000
_cell.length_b   1.000
_cell.length_c   1.000
_cell.angle_alpha   90.00
_cell.angle_beta   90.00
_cell.angle_gamma   90.00
#
_symmetry.space_group_name_H-M   'P 1'
#
loop_
_entity.id
_entity.type
_entity.pdbx_description
1 polymer ?
#
loop_
_entity_poly.entity_id
_entity_poly.type
_entity_poly.pdbx_seq_one_letter_code
_entity_poly.pdbx_strand_id
1 'polypeptide(L)'
;DFSFSFIELPKFNIDKIEDLKTITEKWCYFFKYAANTKEADLQKIIGSDLVVGRAYEALNQFNWNEAELLAYEQEIKRIMDNKAVEDFMIESAEARGEARGEARGMQIGKAEGKAETMTLVAKNLLAQNIDINTISIATGLSTIEINKLKNE
;
A
#
# COMPACT_ATOMS: atom_id res chain seq x y z
N ASP A 1 -4.20 -17.47 29.49
CA ASP A 1 -4.36 -17.36 30.95
C ASP A 1 -5.00 -16.05 31.33
N PHE A 2 -6.03 -16.14 32.17
CA PHE A 2 -6.78 -15.00 32.68
C PHE A 2 -6.42 -14.83 34.15
N SER A 3 -6.09 -13.61 34.59
CA SER A 3 -5.76 -13.31 35.97
C SER A 3 -6.63 -12.17 36.50
N PHE A 4 -6.87 -12.17 37.80
CA PHE A 4 -7.60 -11.11 38.49
C PHE A 4 -6.65 -10.42 39.47
N SER A 5 -6.64 -9.09 39.42
CA SER A 5 -5.91 -8.24 40.36
C SER A 5 -6.91 -7.44 41.17
N PHE A 6 -6.87 -7.59 42.50
CA PHE A 6 -7.67 -6.77 43.41
C PHE A 6 -6.86 -5.56 43.85
N ILE A 7 -7.41 -4.37 43.63
CA ILE A 7 -6.73 -3.10 43.91
C ILE A 7 -7.53 -2.29 44.92
N GLU A 8 -6.82 -1.65 45.85
CA GLU A 8 -7.37 -0.66 46.77
C GLU A 8 -6.67 0.67 46.51
N LEU A 9 -7.30 1.57 45.75
CA LEU A 9 -6.72 2.87 45.37
C LEU A 9 -6.22 3.73 46.55
N PRO A 10 -6.85 3.72 47.74
CA PRO A 10 -6.32 4.44 48.90
C PRO A 10 -4.93 3.97 49.34
N LYS A 11 -4.56 2.71 49.08
CA LYS A 11 -3.25 2.14 49.43
C LYS A 11 -2.17 2.41 48.36
N PHE A 12 -2.57 2.93 47.19
CA PHE A 12 -1.65 3.26 46.11
C PHE A 12 -0.98 4.61 46.38
N ASN A 13 0.33 4.60 46.64
CA ASN A 13 1.08 5.78 47.10
C ASN A 13 2.11 6.31 46.09
N ILE A 14 2.12 5.80 44.86
CA ILE A 14 3.02 6.26 43.80
C ILE A 14 2.39 7.47 43.11
N ASP A 15 3.03 8.64 43.21
CA ASP A 15 2.57 9.91 42.64
C ASP A 15 3.37 10.35 41.41
N LYS A 16 4.59 9.82 41.25
CA LYS A 16 5.48 10.08 40.11
C LYS A 16 5.37 9.02 39.04
N ILE A 17 5.33 9.47 37.79
CA ILE A 17 5.20 8.59 36.63
C ILE A 17 6.46 7.73 36.45
N GLU A 18 7.63 8.27 36.78
CA GLU A 18 8.92 7.58 36.66
C GLU A 18 9.03 6.37 37.59
N ASP A 19 8.23 6.34 38.67
CA ASP A 19 8.23 5.27 39.67
C ASP A 19 7.26 4.12 39.31
N LEU A 20 6.50 4.23 38.21
CA LEU A 20 5.58 3.19 37.73
C LEU A 20 6.36 2.06 37.04
N LYS A 21 6.23 0.82 37.55
CA LYS A 21 7.01 -0.33 37.07
C LYS A 21 6.16 -1.40 36.41
N THR A 22 4.91 -1.55 36.85
CA THR A 22 4.01 -2.62 36.41
C THR A 22 2.76 -2.09 35.73
N ILE A 23 2.11 -2.92 34.91
CA ILE A 23 0.83 -2.57 34.27
C ILE A 23 -0.27 -2.29 35.30
N THR A 24 -0.30 -3.01 36.41
CA THR A 24 -1.26 -2.77 37.50
C THR A 24 -1.04 -1.39 38.14
N GLU A 25 0.21 -0.97 38.37
CA GLU A 25 0.51 0.36 38.88
C GLU A 25 0.12 1.46 37.89
N LYS A 26 0.34 1.25 36.58
CA LYS A 26 -0.13 2.17 35.54
C LYS A 26 -1.66 2.32 35.55
N TRP A 27 -2.40 1.23 35.72
CA TRP A 27 -3.86 1.27 35.88
C TRP A 27 -4.30 1.96 37.17
N CYS A 28 -3.66 1.67 38.31
CA CYS A 28 -3.92 2.37 39.57
C CYS A 28 -3.65 3.88 39.45
N TYR A 29 -2.57 4.25 38.75
CA TYR A 29 -2.21 5.63 38.48
C TYR A 29 -3.26 6.32 37.62
N PHE A 30 -3.69 5.68 36.52
CA PHE A 30 -4.81 6.16 35.70
C PHE A 30 -6.06 6.39 36.55
N PHE A 31 -6.54 5.40 37.30
CA PHE A 31 -7.77 5.55 38.09
C PHE A 31 -7.68 6.65 39.16
N LYS A 32 -6.49 6.92 39.70
CA LYS A 32 -6.29 7.91 40.77
C LYS A 32 -6.00 9.31 40.24
N TYR A 33 -5.28 9.44 39.14
CA TYR A 33 -4.71 10.72 38.69
C TYR A 33 -5.14 11.15 37.29
N ALA A 34 -5.94 10.37 36.56
CA ALA A 34 -6.24 10.68 35.16
C ALA A 34 -6.89 12.05 34.94
N ALA A 35 -7.75 12.51 35.86
CA ALA A 35 -8.36 13.83 35.79
C ALA A 35 -7.35 15.01 35.82
N ASN A 36 -6.17 14.79 36.39
CA ASN A 36 -5.13 15.82 36.55
C ASN A 36 -3.91 15.56 35.65
N THR A 37 -3.94 14.49 34.85
CA THR A 37 -2.82 14.08 33.99
C THR A 37 -2.80 14.94 32.74
N LYS A 38 -1.65 15.54 32.43
CA LYS A 38 -1.48 16.37 31.23
C LYS A 38 -1.14 15.53 30.02
N GLU A 39 -1.53 16.01 28.84
CA GLU A 39 -1.25 15.32 27.57
C GLU A 39 0.25 15.08 27.34
N ALA A 40 1.11 16.04 27.72
CA ALA A 40 2.57 15.91 27.64
C ALA A 40 3.15 14.78 28.50
N ASP A 41 2.42 14.34 29.53
CA ASP A 41 2.82 13.28 30.44
C ASP A 41 2.24 11.91 30.04
N LEU A 42 1.27 11.87 29.10
CA LEU A 42 0.68 10.63 28.58
C LEU A 42 1.75 9.72 27.98
N GLN A 43 2.63 10.26 27.14
CA GLN A 43 3.70 9.48 26.50
C GLN A 43 4.58 8.77 27.55
N LYS A 44 4.81 9.40 28.71
CA LYS A 44 5.59 8.80 29.82
C LYS A 44 4.82 7.71 30.55
N ILE A 45 3.50 7.86 30.72
CA ILE A 45 2.64 6.88 31.41
C ILE A 45 2.40 5.65 30.51
N ILE A 46 2.11 5.89 29.23
CA ILE A 46 1.89 4.85 28.21
C ILE A 46 3.19 4.04 28.06
N GLY A 47 4.31 4.71 27.79
CA GLY A 47 5.56 4.05 27.45
C GLY A 47 5.37 3.10 26.27
N SER A 48 5.74 1.83 26.42
CA SER A 48 5.48 0.78 25.42
C SER A 48 4.09 0.12 25.53
N ASP A 49 3.31 0.41 26.57
CA ASP A 49 2.06 -0.29 26.87
C ASP A 49 0.85 0.53 26.39
N LEU A 50 0.44 0.25 25.14
CA LEU A 50 -0.56 1.02 24.40
C LEU A 50 -1.97 0.93 25.00
N VAL A 51 -2.25 -0.03 25.88
CA VAL A 51 -3.62 -0.29 26.37
C VAL A 51 -4.07 0.82 27.34
N VAL A 52 -3.18 1.29 28.21
CA VAL A 52 -3.48 2.40 29.13
C VAL A 52 -3.68 3.71 28.36
N GLY A 53 -2.97 3.89 27.24
CA GLY A 53 -3.13 5.04 26.35
C GLY A 53 -4.55 5.15 25.78
N ARG A 54 -5.11 4.04 25.31
CA ARG A 54 -6.50 3.99 24.82
C ARG A 54 -7.52 4.37 25.88
N ALA A 55 -7.29 4.04 27.15
CA ALA A 55 -8.17 4.42 28.24
C ALA A 55 -8.14 5.95 28.51
N TYR A 56 -6.96 6.57 28.40
CA TYR A 56 -6.83 8.02 28.45
C TYR A 56 -7.47 8.73 27.26
N GLU A 57 -7.31 8.20 26.05
CA GLU A 57 -8.00 8.71 24.85
C GLU A 57 -9.52 8.68 25.02
N ALA A 58 -10.05 7.55 25.51
CA ALA A 58 -11.48 7.42 25.81
C ALA A 58 -11.94 8.42 26.88
N LEU A 59 -11.19 8.60 27.97
CA LEU A 59 -11.52 9.58 29.00
C LEU A 59 -11.51 11.02 28.45
N ASN A 60 -10.55 11.36 27.59
CA ASN A 60 -10.43 12.69 27.01
C ASN A 60 -11.66 13.02 26.13
N GLN A 61 -12.11 12.06 25.31
CA GLN A 61 -13.31 12.21 24.47
C GLN A 61 -14.58 12.53 25.27
N PHE A 62 -14.74 11.97 26.48
CA PHE A 62 -15.90 12.26 27.34
C PHE A 62 -15.86 13.65 27.99
N ASN A 63 -14.67 14.26 28.11
CA ASN A 63 -14.49 15.56 28.75
C ASN A 63 -14.47 16.73 27.76
N TRP A 64 -14.53 16.46 26.46
CA TRP A 64 -14.48 17.50 25.43
C TRP A 64 -15.80 18.28 25.33
N ASN A 65 -15.65 19.57 25.12
CA ASN A 65 -16.76 20.37 24.61
C ASN A 65 -16.97 20.08 23.11
N GLU A 66 -18.11 20.50 22.58
CA GLU A 66 -18.49 20.24 21.19
C GLU A 66 -17.45 20.73 20.16
N ALA A 67 -16.77 21.85 20.44
CA ALA A 67 -15.75 22.39 19.54
C ALA A 67 -14.46 21.55 19.55
N GLU A 68 -14.05 21.04 20.71
CA GLU A 68 -12.88 20.16 20.86
C GLU A 68 -13.14 18.80 20.18
N LEU A 69 -14.31 18.21 20.38
CA LEU A 69 -14.71 16.97 19.70
C LEU A 69 -14.73 17.15 18.18
N LEU A 70 -15.33 18.24 17.70
CA LEU A 70 -15.37 18.54 16.27
C LEU A 70 -13.97 18.70 15.67
N ALA A 71 -13.07 19.40 16.36
CA ALA A 71 -11.69 19.59 15.90
C ALA A 71 -10.93 18.26 15.80
N TYR A 72 -11.11 17.37 16.76
CA TYR A 72 -10.53 16.03 16.73
C TYR A 72 -11.09 15.18 15.57
N GLU A 73 -12.42 15.13 15.43
CA GLU A 73 -13.06 14.39 14.34
C GLU A 73 -12.64 14.91 12.96
N GLN A 74 -12.48 16.23 12.82
CA GLN A 74 -11.98 16.84 11.59
C GLN A 74 -10.54 16.41 11.26
N GLU A 75 -9.65 16.33 12.26
CA GLU A 75 -8.28 15.88 12.03
C GLU A 75 -8.22 14.40 11.67
N ILE A 76 -9.00 13.55 12.36
CA ILE A 76 -9.15 12.14 12.02
C ILE A 76 -9.69 11.99 10.59
N LYS A 77 -10.71 12.76 10.22
CA LYS A 77 -11.25 12.80 8.86
C LYS A 77 -10.19 13.23 7.85
N ARG A 78 -9.41 14.27 8.14
CA ARG A 78 -8.33 14.75 7.26
C ARG A 78 -7.28 13.68 7.01
N ILE A 79 -6.87 12.95 8.05
CA ILE A 79 -5.92 11.84 7.94
C ILE A 79 -6.50 10.72 7.07
N MET A 80 -7.75 10.34 7.30
CA MET A 80 -8.42 9.29 6.52
C MET A 80 -8.62 9.70 5.07
N ASP A 81 -9.03 10.94 4.79
CA ASP A 81 -9.19 11.48 3.44
C ASP A 81 -7.85 11.45 2.68
N ASN A 82 -6.75 11.88 3.33
CA ASN A 82 -5.42 11.83 2.72
C ASN A 82 -4.99 10.40 2.39
N LYS A 83 -5.22 9.46 3.32
CA LYS A 83 -4.92 8.05 3.09
C LYS A 83 -5.76 7.46 1.96
N ALA A 84 -7.04 7.79 1.89
CA ALA A 84 -7.91 7.33 0.82
C ALA A 84 -7.47 7.86 -0.55
N VAL A 85 -7.00 9.12 -0.62
CA VAL A 85 -6.43 9.69 -1.84
C VAL A 85 -5.15 8.97 -2.24
N GLU A 86 -4.24 8.70 -1.29
CA GLU A 86 -3.00 7.97 -1.55
C GLU A 86 -3.28 6.55 -2.07
N ASP A 87 -4.13 5.81 -1.37
CA ASP A 87 -4.51 4.44 -1.74
C ASP A 87 -5.15 4.41 -3.14
N PHE A 88 -6.07 5.36 -3.44
CA PHE A 88 -6.68 5.49 -4.77
C PHE A 88 -5.66 5.83 -5.87
N MET A 89 -4.69 6.70 -5.58
CA MET A 89 -3.65 7.08 -6.55
C MET A 89 -2.75 5.90 -6.89
N ILE A 90 -2.40 5.08 -5.90
CA ILE A 90 -1.62 3.85 -6.10
C ILE A 90 -2.42 2.86 -6.96
N GLU A 91 -3.65 2.54 -6.57
CA GLU A 91 -4.51 1.60 -7.30
C GLU A 91 -4.74 2.05 -8.74
N SER A 92 -5.04 3.33 -8.95
CA SER A 92 -5.22 3.87 -10.30
C SER A 92 -3.92 3.87 -11.11
N ALA A 93 -2.76 4.02 -10.49
CA ALA A 93 -1.47 3.98 -11.18
C ALA A 93 -1.12 2.56 -11.62
N GLU A 94 -1.34 1.57 -10.75
CA GLU A 94 -1.15 0.14 -11.05
C GLU A 94 -2.07 -0.32 -12.18
N ALA A 95 -3.38 -0.04 -12.08
CA ALA A 95 -4.34 -0.40 -13.11
C ALA A 95 -4.01 0.22 -14.48
N ARG A 96 -3.57 1.50 -14.50
CA ARG A 96 -3.11 2.15 -15.74
C ARG A 96 -1.81 1.54 -16.26
N GLY A 97 -0.90 1.14 -15.37
CA GLY A 97 0.36 0.49 -15.70
C GLY A 97 0.13 -0.86 -16.38
N GLU A 98 -0.71 -1.70 -15.77
CA GLU A 98 -1.12 -3.00 -16.29
C GLU A 98 -1.79 -2.87 -17.66
N ALA A 99 -2.82 -2.02 -17.78
CA ALA A 99 -3.52 -1.82 -19.04
C ALA A 99 -2.59 -1.33 -20.17
N ARG A 100 -1.63 -0.44 -19.85
CA ARG A 100 -0.61 -0.01 -20.82
C ARG A 100 0.37 -1.12 -21.18
N GLY A 101 0.76 -1.93 -20.20
CA GLY A 101 1.63 -3.09 -20.38
C GLY A 101 1.01 -4.12 -21.31
N GLU A 102 -0.24 -4.51 -21.04
CA GLU A 102 -1.00 -5.44 -21.88
C GLU A 102 -1.19 -4.92 -23.29
N ALA A 103 -1.61 -3.65 -23.45
CA ALA A 103 -1.83 -3.06 -24.77
C ALA A 103 -0.54 -3.03 -25.61
N ARG A 104 0.60 -2.66 -24.99
CA ARG A 104 1.90 -2.66 -25.66
C ARG A 104 2.36 -4.08 -25.98
N GLY A 105 2.25 -5.00 -25.02
CA GLY A 105 2.62 -6.40 -25.21
C GLY A 105 1.84 -7.05 -26.36
N MET A 106 0.53 -6.81 -26.43
CA MET A 106 -0.32 -7.32 -27.51
C MET A 106 0.07 -6.72 -28.87
N GLN A 107 0.37 -5.42 -28.94
CA GLN A 107 0.80 -4.79 -30.19
C GLN A 107 2.16 -5.31 -30.68
N ILE A 108 3.15 -5.40 -29.79
CA ILE A 108 4.49 -5.92 -30.09
C ILE A 108 4.37 -7.38 -30.53
N GLY A 109 3.71 -8.23 -29.73
CA GLY A 109 3.56 -9.65 -30.05
C GLY A 109 2.83 -9.90 -31.37
N LYS A 110 1.83 -9.09 -31.71
CA LYS A 110 1.15 -9.18 -33.02
C LYS A 110 2.07 -8.76 -34.17
N ALA A 111 2.91 -7.74 -33.98
CA ALA A 111 3.85 -7.29 -35.00
C ALA A 111 4.99 -8.30 -35.21
N GLU A 112 5.59 -8.79 -34.13
CA GLU A 112 6.63 -9.82 -34.15
C GLU A 112 6.10 -11.12 -34.77
N GLY A 113 4.95 -11.63 -34.30
CA GLY A 113 4.35 -12.84 -34.86
C GLY A 113 4.02 -12.71 -36.35
N LYS A 114 3.57 -11.53 -36.81
CA LYS A 114 3.37 -11.27 -38.25
C LYS A 114 4.70 -11.32 -39.00
N ALA A 115 5.75 -10.67 -38.49
CA ALA A 115 7.06 -10.64 -39.13
C ALA A 115 7.70 -12.04 -39.22
N GLU A 116 7.65 -12.81 -38.13
CA GLU A 116 8.12 -14.20 -38.09
C GLU A 116 7.35 -15.08 -39.07
N THR A 117 6.02 -14.95 -39.11
CA THR A 117 5.17 -15.70 -40.04
C THR A 117 5.52 -15.37 -41.49
N MET A 118 5.69 -14.09 -41.84
CA MET A 118 6.06 -13.69 -43.21
C MET A 118 7.45 -14.19 -43.60
N THR A 119 8.38 -14.23 -42.64
CA THR A 119 9.72 -14.81 -42.83
C THR A 119 9.64 -16.30 -43.11
N LEU A 120 8.83 -17.05 -42.36
CA LEU A 120 8.61 -18.48 -42.57
C LEU A 120 7.95 -18.76 -43.94
N VAL A 121 6.94 -17.96 -44.31
CA VAL A 121 6.29 -18.05 -45.63
C VAL A 121 7.31 -17.81 -46.75
N ALA A 122 8.17 -16.79 -46.61
CA ALA A 122 9.21 -16.52 -47.60
C ALA A 122 10.19 -17.69 -47.75
N LYS A 123 10.66 -18.29 -46.64
CA LYS A 123 11.52 -19.49 -46.68
C LYS A 123 10.84 -20.66 -47.40
N ASN A 124 9.56 -20.89 -47.12
CA ASN A 124 8.80 -21.96 -47.77
C ASN A 124 8.60 -21.73 -49.27
N LEU A 125 8.36 -20.49 -49.70
CA LEU A 125 8.21 -20.14 -51.12
C LEU A 125 9.55 -20.21 -51.87
N LEU A 126 10.66 -19.81 -51.22
CA LEU A 126 12.01 -19.98 -51.76
C LEU A 126 12.34 -21.46 -52.00
N ALA A 127 11.98 -22.34 -51.05
CA ALA A 127 12.17 -23.79 -51.20
C ALA A 127 11.37 -24.40 -52.37
N GLN A 128 10.28 -23.74 -52.79
CA GLN A 128 9.48 -24.13 -53.95
C GLN A 128 9.99 -23.49 -55.26
N ASN A 129 11.13 -22.80 -55.24
CA ASN A 129 11.71 -22.07 -56.39
C ASN A 129 10.78 -20.99 -56.98
N ILE A 130 9.90 -20.40 -56.17
CA ILE A 130 9.11 -19.22 -56.57
C ILE A 130 10.06 -18.02 -56.76
N ASP A 131 9.76 -17.17 -57.74
CA ASP A 131 10.60 -16.01 -58.04
C ASP A 131 10.56 -14.95 -56.93
N ILE A 132 11.70 -14.27 -56.74
CA ILE A 132 11.91 -13.31 -55.63
C ILE A 132 10.91 -12.14 -55.67
N ASN A 133 10.50 -11.69 -56.86
CA ASN A 133 9.56 -10.57 -56.96
C ASN A 133 8.17 -10.99 -56.48
N THR A 134 7.70 -12.18 -56.84
CA THR A 134 6.44 -12.74 -56.34
C THR A 134 6.47 -12.97 -54.83
N ILE A 135 7.58 -13.45 -54.27
CA ILE A 135 7.74 -13.61 -52.81
C ILE A 135 7.69 -12.26 -52.10
N SER A 136 8.33 -11.23 -52.68
CA SER A 136 8.31 -9.87 -52.13
C SER A 136 6.89 -9.29 -52.09
N ILE A 137 6.11 -9.48 -53.16
CA ILE A 137 4.70 -9.05 -53.21
C ILE A 137 3.85 -9.83 -52.18
N ALA A 138 4.04 -11.14 -52.05
CA ALA A 138 3.22 -11.98 -51.18
C ALA A 138 3.49 -11.78 -49.68
N THR A 139 4.74 -11.51 -49.30
CA THR A 139 5.17 -11.43 -47.90
C THR A 139 5.38 -10.00 -47.39
N GLY A 140 5.50 -9.04 -48.32
CA GLY A 140 5.86 -7.65 -48.01
C GLY A 140 7.32 -7.45 -47.62
N LEU A 141 8.16 -8.49 -47.65
CA LEU A 141 9.59 -8.40 -47.42
C LEU A 141 10.29 -7.76 -48.64
N SER A 142 11.34 -7.00 -48.38
CA SER A 142 12.19 -6.47 -49.44
C SER A 142 12.98 -7.59 -50.14
N THR A 143 13.35 -7.36 -51.39
CA THR A 143 14.19 -8.29 -52.14
C THR A 143 15.56 -8.51 -51.47
N ILE A 144 16.06 -7.52 -50.70
CA ILE A 144 17.29 -7.64 -49.91
C ILE A 144 17.11 -8.64 -48.76
N GLU A 145 16.02 -8.52 -48.00
CA GLU A 145 15.70 -9.46 -46.91
C GLU A 145 15.51 -10.87 -47.44
N ILE A 146 14.78 -11.04 -48.55
CA ILE A 146 14.56 -12.35 -49.17
C ILE A 146 15.87 -12.97 -49.66
N ASN A 147 16.77 -12.18 -50.25
CA ASN A 147 18.08 -12.67 -50.67
C ASN A 147 18.98 -13.07 -49.48
N LYS A 148 18.85 -12.40 -48.33
CA LYS A 148 19.54 -12.84 -47.10
C LYS A 148 19.01 -14.20 -46.65
N LEU A 149 17.69 -14.39 -46.62
CA LEU A 149 17.05 -15.66 -46.24
C LEU A 149 17.43 -16.83 -47.16
N LYS A 150 17.80 -16.55 -48.42
CA LYS A 150 18.27 -17.54 -49.39
C LYS A 150 19.72 -18.00 -49.14
N ASN A 151 20.52 -17.15 -48.49
CA ASN A 151 21.93 -17.39 -48.20
C ASN A 151 22.17 -17.87 -46.75
N GLU A 152 21.12 -17.90 -45.92
CA GLU A 152 21.05 -18.60 -44.63
C GLU A 152 20.77 -20.09 -44.83
#